data_AF-A0A7S2U1C9-F1
#
_entry.id   AF-A0A7S2U1C9-F1
#
_cell.length_a   1.000
_cell.length_b   1.000
_cell.length_c   1.000
_cell.angle_alpha   90.00
_cell.angle_beta   90.00
_cell.angle_gamma   90.00
#
_symmetry.space_group_name_H-M   'P 1'
#
loop_
_entity.id
_entity.type
_entity.pdbx_description
1 polymer ?
#
loop_
_entity_poly.entity_id
_entity_poly.type
_entity_poly.pdbx_seq_one_letter_code
_entity_poly.pdbx_strand_id
1 'polypeptide(L)'
;MDTAKMQISFDDMNRIRILEADMFKQTENLAGESTGFVEKIETFNKKVASLLTVLSAQSKKIETAKLLAIGQKNRNKNALEDRRRLQAELQTQILLKKQQLERIRQYNESLTKTFMEQKQIIEKFKTSG
;
A
#
# COMPACT_ATOMS: atom_id res chain seq x y z
N MET A 1 -33.79 52.09 -47.10
CA MET A 1 -32.58 52.06 -46.25
C MET A 1 -32.57 53.36 -45.49
N ASP A 2 -33.17 53.37 -44.30
CA ASP A 2 -33.17 54.55 -43.44
C ASP A 2 -31.73 54.81 -42.99
N THR A 3 -31.16 55.89 -43.51
CA THR A 3 -29.93 56.47 -43.00
C THR A 3 -30.24 57.08 -41.63
N ALA A 4 -30.26 56.21 -40.60
CA ALA A 4 -30.24 56.64 -39.21
C ALA A 4 -29.15 57.70 -39.07
N LYS A 5 -29.53 58.92 -38.68
CA LYS A 5 -28.65 60.08 -38.47
C LYS A 5 -27.38 59.60 -37.76
N MET A 6 -26.27 59.53 -38.50
CA MET A 6 -24.99 59.12 -37.93
C MET A 6 -24.50 60.29 -37.08
N GLN A 7 -24.74 60.21 -35.78
CA GLN A 7 -24.45 61.27 -34.83
C GLN A 7 -22.96 61.24 -34.53
N ILE A 8 -22.19 62.01 -35.32
CA ILE A 8 -20.77 62.20 -35.09
C ILE A 8 -20.60 62.92 -33.76
N SER A 9 -19.84 62.32 -32.84
CA SER A 9 -19.46 62.89 -31.55
C SER A 9 -17.95 63.18 -31.54
N PHE A 10 -17.54 64.09 -30.67
CA PHE A 10 -16.12 64.36 -30.39
C PHE A 10 -15.81 63.86 -28.99
N ASP A 11 -14.70 63.17 -28.81
CA ASP A 11 -14.21 62.82 -27.47
C ASP A 11 -13.38 63.94 -26.83
N ASP A 12 -13.00 63.75 -25.57
CA ASP A 12 -12.20 64.70 -24.79
C ASP A 12 -10.81 65.00 -25.40
N MET A 13 -10.40 64.26 -26.44
CA MET A 13 -9.16 64.48 -27.20
C MET A 13 -9.44 64.98 -28.63
N ASN A 14 -10.64 65.52 -28.89
CA ASN A 14 -11.11 66.03 -30.18
C ASN A 14 -11.09 65.01 -31.33
N ARG A 15 -11.14 63.70 -31.02
CA ARG A 15 -11.22 62.66 -32.06
C ARG A 15 -12.67 62.43 -32.46
N ILE A 16 -12.88 62.30 -33.77
CA ILE A 16 -14.18 62.02 -34.37
C ILE A 16 -14.59 60.59 -34.01
N ARG A 17 -15.80 60.43 -33.44
CA ARG A 17 -16.38 59.13 -33.08
C ARG A 17 -17.81 59.00 -33.57
N ILE A 18 -18.21 57.75 -33.82
CA ILE A 18 -19.59 57.40 -34.23
C ILE A 18 -20.45 57.05 -33.01
N LEU A 19 -19.83 56.65 -31.90
CA LEU A 19 -20.48 56.45 -30.60
C LEU A 19 -20.38 57.70 -29.74
N GLU A 20 -21.36 57.96 -28.88
CA GLU A 20 -21.25 58.96 -27.81
C GLU A 20 -20.04 58.63 -26.89
N ALA A 21 -19.31 59.68 -26.47
CA ALA A 21 -18.06 59.53 -25.72
C ALA A 21 -18.22 58.71 -24.42
N ASP A 22 -19.35 58.88 -23.72
CA ASP A 22 -19.65 58.14 -22.49
C ASP A 22 -19.92 56.66 -22.75
N MET A 23 -20.68 56.33 -23.81
CA MET A 23 -20.91 54.93 -24.20
C MET A 23 -19.62 54.24 -24.67
N PHE A 24 -18.73 54.97 -25.36
CA PHE A 24 -17.43 54.43 -25.74
C PHE A 24 -16.57 54.10 -24.51
N LYS A 25 -16.48 55.03 -23.54
CA LYS A 25 -15.76 54.81 -22.27
C LYS A 25 -16.34 53.65 -21.48
N GLN A 26 -17.66 53.52 -21.40
CA GLN A 26 -18.31 52.38 -20.72
C GLN A 26 -17.99 51.06 -21.41
N THR A 27 -17.97 51.03 -22.75
CA THR A 27 -17.61 49.83 -23.51
C THR A 27 -16.13 49.45 -23.30
N GLU A 28 -15.24 50.43 -23.26
CA GLU A 28 -13.81 50.21 -22.98
C GLU A 28 -13.57 49.69 -21.56
N ASN A 29 -14.26 50.27 -20.57
CA ASN A 29 -14.23 49.79 -19.18
C ASN A 29 -14.76 48.35 -19.07
N LEU A 30 -15.91 48.05 -19.69
CA LEU A 30 -16.49 46.72 -19.69
C LEU A 30 -15.56 45.70 -20.37
N ALA A 31 -14.89 46.09 -21.45
CA ALA A 31 -13.89 45.24 -22.10
C ALA A 31 -12.69 44.95 -21.17
N GLY A 32 -12.18 45.99 -20.48
CA GLY A 32 -11.10 45.83 -19.50
C GLY A 32 -11.49 44.94 -18.31
N GLU A 33 -12.68 45.15 -17.74
CA GLU A 33 -13.21 44.32 -16.65
C GLU A 33 -13.44 42.87 -17.09
N SER A 34 -13.95 42.66 -18.29
CA SER A 34 -14.17 41.33 -18.86
C SER A 34 -12.85 40.59 -19.06
N THR A 35 -11.82 41.24 -19.61
CA THR A 35 -10.48 40.65 -19.74
C THR A 35 -9.89 40.33 -18.37
N GLY A 36 -9.97 41.26 -17.40
CA GLY A 36 -9.48 41.01 -16.05
C GLY A 36 -10.22 39.89 -15.32
N PHE A 37 -11.52 39.70 -15.60
CA PHE A 37 -12.28 38.56 -15.10
C PHE A 37 -11.79 37.23 -15.69
N VAL A 38 -11.56 37.18 -17.00
CA VAL A 38 -11.03 35.99 -17.68
C VAL A 38 -9.66 35.61 -17.11
N GLU A 39 -8.74 36.57 -16.94
CA GLU A 39 -7.42 36.32 -16.35
C GLU A 39 -7.48 35.77 -14.92
N LYS A 40 -8.41 36.29 -14.10
CA LYS A 40 -8.65 35.79 -12.74
C LYS A 40 -9.18 34.35 -12.76
N ILE A 41 -10.10 34.04 -13.67
CA ILE A 41 -10.64 32.68 -13.83
C ILE A 41 -9.54 31.71 -14.29
N GLU A 42 -8.70 32.11 -15.24
CA GLU A 42 -7.57 31.28 -15.67
C GLU A 42 -6.59 31.00 -14.52
N THR A 43 -6.26 32.03 -13.74
CA THR A 43 -5.39 31.89 -12.58
C THR A 43 -6.00 30.98 -11.51
N PHE A 44 -7.30 31.12 -11.26
CA PHE A 44 -8.03 30.25 -10.34
C PHE A 44 -8.00 28.79 -10.82
N ASN A 45 -8.30 28.54 -12.09
CA ASN A 45 -8.27 27.19 -12.67
C ASN A 45 -6.87 26.56 -12.58
N LYS A 46 -5.80 27.33 -12.82
CA LYS A 46 -4.41 26.87 -12.64
C LYS A 46 -4.13 26.47 -11.19
N LYS A 47 -4.60 27.25 -10.20
CA LYS A 47 -4.45 26.92 -8.77
C LYS A 47 -5.21 25.65 -8.40
N VAL A 48 -6.45 25.49 -8.86
CA VAL A 48 -7.26 24.28 -8.61
C VAL A 48 -6.59 23.05 -9.22
N ALA A 49 -6.09 23.14 -10.46
CA ALA A 49 -5.38 22.04 -11.11
C ALA A 49 -4.10 21.63 -10.33
N SER A 50 -3.34 22.61 -9.86
CA SER A 50 -2.17 22.36 -9.01
C SER A 50 -2.56 21.67 -7.69
N LEU A 51 -3.60 22.15 -7.02
CA LEU A 51 -4.11 21.54 -5.78
C LEU A 51 -4.56 20.09 -6.00
N LEU A 52 -5.31 19.83 -7.07
CA LEU A 52 -5.74 18.47 -7.42
C LEU A 52 -4.55 17.53 -7.68
N THR A 53 -3.49 18.04 -8.30
CA THR A 53 -2.27 17.27 -8.55
C THR A 53 -1.61 16.87 -7.23
N VAL A 54 -1.46 17.81 -6.30
CA VAL A 54 -0.88 17.54 -4.97
C VAL A 54 -1.76 16.58 -4.18
N LEU A 55 -3.08 16.77 -4.20
CA LEU A 55 -4.02 15.92 -3.48
C LEU A 55 -4.00 14.48 -4.01
N SER A 56 -3.96 14.30 -5.33
CA SER A 56 -3.85 12.98 -5.97
C SER A 56 -2.54 12.28 -5.58
N ALA A 57 -1.42 13.00 -5.60
CA ALA A 57 -0.13 12.47 -5.19
C ALA A 57 -0.14 12.03 -3.71
N GLN A 58 -0.74 12.84 -2.83
CA GLN A 58 -0.84 12.52 -1.41
C GLN A 58 -1.78 11.33 -1.16
N SER A 59 -2.91 11.25 -1.87
CA SER A 59 -3.82 10.10 -1.79
C SER A 59 -3.12 8.79 -2.15
N LYS A 60 -2.29 8.78 -3.20
CA LYS A 60 -1.50 7.58 -3.59
C LYS A 60 -0.51 7.17 -2.50
N LYS A 61 0.17 8.13 -1.86
CA LYS A 61 1.08 7.85 -0.74
C LYS A 61 0.34 7.23 0.45
N ILE A 62 -0.82 7.78 0.80
CA ILE A 62 -1.65 7.28 1.89
C ILE A 62 -2.10 5.84 1.62
N GLU A 63 -2.59 5.56 0.41
CA GLU A 63 -3.04 4.21 0.06
C GLU A 63 -1.89 3.20 0.09
N THR A 64 -0.71 3.59 -0.40
CA THR A 64 0.50 2.76 -0.32
C THR A 64 0.88 2.44 1.12
N ALA A 65 0.90 3.45 2.01
CA ALA A 65 1.22 3.27 3.42
C ALA A 65 0.18 2.37 4.12
N LYS A 66 -1.10 2.54 3.80
CA LYS A 66 -2.19 1.71 4.32
C LYS A 66 -2.04 0.24 3.92
N LEU A 67 -1.72 -0.04 2.66
CA LEU A 67 -1.47 -1.41 2.19
C LEU A 67 -0.27 -2.05 2.90
N LEU A 68 0.83 -1.31 3.08
CA LEU A 68 1.99 -1.78 3.83
C LEU A 68 1.64 -2.10 5.30
N ALA A 69 0.88 -1.22 5.96
CA ALA A 69 0.45 -1.43 7.34
C ALA A 69 -0.46 -2.66 7.49
N ILE A 70 -1.40 -2.87 6.55
CA ILE A 70 -2.24 -4.07 6.51
C ILE A 70 -1.37 -5.32 6.32
N GLY A 71 -0.40 -5.28 5.40
CA GLY A 71 0.53 -6.38 5.16
C GLY A 71 1.33 -6.75 6.40
N GLN A 72 1.88 -5.75 7.11
CA GLN A 72 2.60 -5.96 8.37
C GLN A 72 1.69 -6.54 9.46
N LYS A 73 0.47 -6.03 9.59
CA LYS A 73 -0.53 -6.53 10.54
C LYS A 73 -0.87 -8.00 10.28
N ASN A 74 -1.07 -8.38 9.02
CA ASN A 74 -1.38 -9.76 8.65
C ASN A 74 -0.20 -10.70 8.95
N ARG A 75 1.03 -10.29 8.63
CA ARG A 75 2.24 -11.05 8.97
C ARG A 75 2.35 -11.29 10.48
N ASN A 76 2.12 -10.24 11.28
CA ASN A 76 2.21 -10.35 12.73
C ASN A 76 1.08 -11.23 13.31
N LYS A 77 -0.14 -11.07 12.80
CA LYS A 77 -1.28 -11.92 13.20
C LYS A 77 -0.97 -13.41 12.98
N ASN A 78 -0.44 -13.75 11.81
CA ASN A 78 -0.15 -15.13 11.45
C ASN A 78 1.11 -15.68 12.14
N ALA A 79 2.07 -14.81 12.49
CA ALA A 79 3.33 -15.24 13.12
C ALA A 79 3.10 -16.01 14.44
N LEU A 80 2.12 -15.62 15.25
CA LEU A 80 1.80 -16.34 16.48
C LEU A 80 1.22 -17.74 16.19
N GLU A 81 0.32 -17.83 15.21
CA GLU A 81 -0.31 -19.09 14.81
C GLU A 81 0.71 -20.03 14.16
N ASP A 82 1.56 -19.52 13.26
CA ASP A 82 2.64 -20.27 12.63
C ASP A 82 3.64 -20.78 13.69
N ARG A 83 4.00 -19.94 14.68
CA ARG A 83 4.87 -20.35 15.79
C ARG A 83 4.22 -21.45 16.63
N ARG A 84 2.93 -21.34 16.93
CA ARG A 84 2.17 -22.37 17.67
C ARG A 84 2.10 -23.68 16.88
N ARG A 85 1.82 -23.62 15.58
CA ARG A 85 1.79 -24.79 14.69
C ARG A 85 3.14 -25.50 14.68
N LEU A 86 4.22 -24.74 14.45
CA LEU A 86 5.58 -25.29 14.43
C LEU A 86 5.96 -25.93 15.77
N GLN A 87 5.61 -25.28 16.89
CA GLN A 87 5.86 -25.84 18.22
C GLN A 87 5.12 -27.17 18.44
N ALA A 88 3.85 -27.26 18.05
CA ALA A 88 3.07 -28.49 18.17
C ALA A 88 3.62 -29.62 17.30
N GLU A 89 4.05 -29.29 16.07
CA GLU A 89 4.69 -30.24 15.16
C GLU A 89 6.01 -30.79 15.74
N LEU A 90 6.88 -29.90 16.24
CA LEU A 90 8.14 -30.29 16.88
C LEU A 90 7.91 -31.16 18.13
N GLN A 91 6.91 -30.83 18.96
CA GLN A 91 6.56 -31.64 20.13
C GLN A 91 6.10 -33.05 19.73
N THR A 92 5.33 -33.16 18.65
CA THR A 92 4.90 -34.45 18.09
C THR A 92 6.10 -35.26 17.60
N GLN A 93 7.01 -34.64 16.86
CA GLN A 93 8.24 -35.32 16.41
C GLN A 93 9.11 -35.80 17.57
N ILE A 94 9.27 -34.98 18.61
CA ILE A 94 10.01 -35.36 19.83
C ILE A 94 9.36 -36.57 20.49
N LEU A 95 8.03 -36.59 20.62
CA LEU A 95 7.31 -37.71 21.22
C LEU A 95 7.54 -39.01 20.43
N LEU A 96 7.39 -38.95 19.10
CA LEU A 96 7.60 -40.10 18.22
C LEU A 96 9.04 -40.63 18.32
N LYS A 97 10.04 -39.74 18.34
CA LYS A 97 11.45 -40.13 18.50
C LYS A 97 11.74 -40.75 19.86
N LYS A 98 11.14 -40.23 20.94
CA LYS A 98 11.26 -40.83 22.28
C LYS A 98 10.66 -42.23 22.32
N GLN A 99 9.48 -42.44 21.74
CA GLN A 99 8.86 -43.77 21.66
C GLN A 99 9.72 -44.74 20.85
N GLN A 100 10.28 -44.29 19.72
CA GLN A 100 11.18 -45.10 18.91
C GLN A 100 12.45 -45.49 19.68
N LEU A 101 13.06 -44.54 20.40
CA LEU A 101 14.22 -44.81 21.24
C LEU A 101 13.93 -45.88 22.29
N GLU A 102 12.79 -45.78 22.96
CA GLU A 102 12.45 -46.71 24.04
C GLU A 102 12.17 -48.12 23.53
N ARG A 103 11.54 -48.24 22.36
CA ARG A 103 11.41 -49.53 21.67
C ARG A 103 12.78 -50.14 21.35
N ILE A 104 13.72 -49.34 20.85
CA ILE A 104 15.07 -49.82 20.51
C ILE A 104 15.86 -50.23 21.76
N ARG A 105 15.70 -49.50 22.88
CA ARG A 105 16.31 -49.86 24.16
C ARG A 105 15.79 -51.20 24.68
N GLN A 106 14.47 -51.39 24.69
CA GLN A 106 13.86 -52.66 25.09
C GLN A 106 14.35 -53.83 24.24
N TYR A 107 14.45 -53.63 22.92
CA TYR A 107 14.98 -54.65 22.02
C TYR A 107 16.45 -55.00 22.31
N ASN A 108 17.30 -53.98 22.53
CA ASN A 108 18.70 -54.18 22.91
C ASN A 108 18.85 -54.93 24.23
N GLU A 109 18.05 -54.57 25.23
CA GLU A 109 18.07 -55.23 26.54
C GLU A 109 17.70 -56.71 26.41
N SER A 110 16.63 -57.01 25.65
CA SER A 110 16.24 -58.38 25.35
C SER A 110 17.34 -59.17 24.64
N LEU A 111 17.96 -58.60 23.60
CA LEU A 111 19.05 -59.26 22.88
C LEU A 111 20.28 -59.49 23.76
N THR A 112 20.63 -58.50 24.59
CA THR A 112 21.77 -58.61 25.53
C THR A 112 21.55 -59.73 26.53
N LYS A 113 20.32 -59.86 27.05
CA LYS A 113 19.94 -60.96 27.94
C LYS A 113 20.09 -62.33 27.24
N THR A 114 19.50 -62.49 26.06
CA THR A 114 19.63 -63.74 25.28
C THR A 114 21.09 -64.08 24.97
N PHE A 115 21.90 -63.08 24.61
CA PHE A 115 23.32 -63.26 24.35
C PHE A 115 24.08 -63.73 25.60
N MET A 116 23.81 -63.12 26.76
CA MET A 116 24.39 -63.53 28.04
C MET A 116 24.03 -64.98 28.39
N GLU A 117 22.77 -65.35 28.23
CA GLU A 117 22.28 -66.73 28.46
C GLU A 117 22.96 -67.73 27.53
N GLN A 118 23.03 -67.43 26.23
CA GLN A 118 23.74 -68.27 25.25
C GLN A 118 25.22 -68.43 25.59
N LYS A 119 25.89 -67.34 25.98
CA LYS A 119 27.31 -67.38 26.38
C LYS A 119 27.52 -68.27 27.60
N GLN A 120 26.64 -68.20 28.61
CA GLN A 120 26.71 -69.06 29.79
C GLN A 120 26.53 -70.54 29.42
N ILE A 121 25.62 -70.85 28.50
CA ILE A 121 25.41 -72.22 28.01
C ILE A 121 26.67 -72.73 27.32
N ILE A 122 27.27 -71.94 26.43
CA ILE A 122 28.52 -72.30 25.74
C ILE A 122 29.64 -72.58 26.74
N GLU A 123 29.82 -71.73 27.75
CA GLU A 123 30.86 -71.95 28.77
C GLU A 123 30.60 -73.23 29.57
N LYS A 124 29.35 -73.53 29.95
CA LYS A 124 29.01 -74.81 30.60
C LYS A 124 29.36 -76.01 29.73
N PHE A 125 29.11 -75.95 28.42
CA PHE A 125 29.49 -77.04 27.51
C PHE A 125 31.01 -77.21 27.41
N LYS A 126 31.78 -76.12 27.39
CA LYS A 126 33.26 -76.19 27.37
C LYS A 126 33.86 -76.76 28.66
N THR A 127 33.22 -76.53 29.81
CA THR A 127 33.72 -77.03 31.11
C THR A 127 33.23 -78.44 31.45
N SER A 128 32.26 -78.98 30.71
CA SER A 128 31.63 -80.29 31.00
C SER A 128 32.06 -81.40 30.03
N GLY A 129 32.96 -81.10 29.09
CA GLY A 129 33.61 -82.07 28.19
C GLY A 129 35.12 -82.08 28.43
#